data_AF-A0A9E4KEN4-F1
#
_entry.id   AF-A0A9E4KEN4-F1
#
_cell.length_a   1.000
_cell.length_b   1.000
_cell.length_c   1.000
_cell.angle_alpha   90.00
_cell.angle_beta   90.00
_cell.angle_gamma   90.00
#
_symmetry.space_group_name_H-M   'P 1'
#
loop_
_entity.id
_entity.type
_entity.pdbx_description
1 polymer ?
#
loop_
_entity_poly.entity_id
_entity_poly.type
_entity_poly.pdbx_seq_one_letter_code
_entity_poly.pdbx_strand_id
1 'polypeptide(L)'
;MLINSETFKKLRKSKGFSQQTLADESGVAKKTIARIESAKEKGEPRGETVKLLAKAMRVEPEILAQEPESETVREQELQKIGLRPVKLVLDGETILAYGLVADQYGVETTQILKAAPMFFTLLAEMSLNERRRRLEEMEKNSENFPGHFRYIPDYESAFWAEKSSVNSRDLFARHIATNNNEFSYWGGIESYFFEEARNPFNDFLIEQAKNLGPDNEAIDPEEIENFGNFDDLPIFNLFEKYRKSLTGGSARADYALSHGGIRISKIPKELRGEDEYVTSRRVKWLEEKVSDEDWDNRLKINFDIDKSPEEGDTENV
;
A
#
# COMPACT_ATOMS: atom_id res chain seq x y z
N MET A 1 45.30 1.99 11.75
CA MET A 1 44.13 2.67 11.14
C MET A 1 42.92 1.93 11.67
N LEU A 2 42.08 2.63 12.42
CA LEU A 2 41.06 2.00 13.25
C LEU A 2 39.79 1.77 12.41
N ILE A 3 39.21 0.57 12.46
CA ILE A 3 37.90 0.29 11.85
C ILE A 3 36.85 0.36 12.95
N ASN A 4 35.80 1.16 12.75
CA ASN A 4 34.61 1.14 13.59
C ASN A 4 33.77 -0.11 13.25
N SER A 5 33.58 -0.99 14.24
CA SER A 5 32.90 -2.28 14.06
C SER A 5 31.45 -2.14 13.60
N GLU A 6 30.73 -1.13 14.10
CA GLU A 6 29.33 -0.88 13.76
C GLU A 6 29.19 -0.31 12.35
N THR A 7 30.03 0.65 11.97
CA THR A 7 30.09 1.21 10.61
C THR A 7 30.45 0.14 9.59
N PHE A 8 31.46 -0.67 9.87
CA PHE A 8 31.88 -1.77 9.01
C PHE A 8 30.76 -2.80 8.80
N LYS A 9 30.08 -3.21 9.88
CA LYS A 9 28.96 -4.15 9.83
C LYS A 9 27.76 -3.60 9.06
N LYS A 10 27.40 -2.33 9.29
CA LYS A 10 26.32 -1.64 8.56
C LYS A 10 26.64 -1.53 7.07
N LEU A 11 27.84 -1.08 6.71
CA LEU A 11 28.26 -0.95 5.32
C LEU A 11 28.25 -2.30 4.60
N ARG A 12 28.78 -3.36 5.23
CA ARG A 12 28.77 -4.72 4.65
C ARG A 12 27.34 -5.17 4.34
N LYS A 13 26.43 -5.04 5.30
CA LYS A 13 25.02 -5.40 5.11
C LYS A 13 24.35 -4.54 4.03
N SER A 14 24.60 -3.23 4.02
CA SER A 14 24.00 -2.30 3.05
C SER A 14 24.42 -2.60 1.59
N LYS A 15 25.61 -3.18 1.41
CA LYS A 15 26.13 -3.61 0.11
C LYS A 15 25.75 -5.07 -0.24
N GLY A 16 24.93 -5.72 0.57
CA GLY A 16 24.45 -7.09 0.34
C GLY A 16 25.49 -8.18 0.57
N PHE A 17 26.64 -7.88 1.17
CA PHE A 17 27.68 -8.87 1.40
C PHE A 17 27.39 -9.71 2.63
N SER A 18 27.47 -11.05 2.51
CA SER A 18 27.67 -11.91 3.67
C SER A 18 29.12 -11.81 4.17
N GLN A 19 29.42 -12.26 5.39
CA GLN A 19 30.82 -12.32 5.86
C GLN A 19 31.68 -13.23 4.97
N GLN A 20 31.10 -14.29 4.40
CA GLN A 20 31.80 -15.19 3.50
C GLN A 20 32.06 -14.51 2.16
N THR A 21 31.03 -13.89 1.57
CA THR A 21 31.14 -13.20 0.28
C THR A 21 32.14 -12.06 0.34
N LEU A 22 32.18 -11.28 1.44
CA LEU A 22 33.19 -10.24 1.61
C LEU A 22 34.59 -10.82 1.78
N ALA A 23 34.73 -11.98 2.43
CA ALA A 23 36.03 -12.64 2.58
C ALA A 23 36.60 -13.04 1.21
N ASP A 24 35.75 -13.64 0.39
CA ASP A 24 36.09 -14.10 -0.96
C ASP A 24 36.47 -12.90 -1.86
N GLU A 25 35.71 -11.80 -1.79
CA GLU A 25 35.95 -10.60 -2.61
C GLU A 25 37.17 -9.78 -2.16
N SER A 26 37.43 -9.70 -0.85
CA SER A 26 38.53 -8.89 -0.29
C SER A 26 39.85 -9.65 -0.14
N GLY A 27 39.82 -10.99 -0.26
CA GLY A 27 40.97 -11.84 0.07
C GLY A 27 41.30 -11.86 1.57
N VAL A 28 40.44 -11.33 2.43
CA VAL A 28 40.61 -11.30 3.89
C VAL A 28 39.86 -12.47 4.51
N ALA A 29 40.51 -13.23 5.39
CA ALA A 29 39.88 -14.39 6.03
C ALA A 29 38.57 -14.01 6.75
N LYS A 30 37.51 -14.82 6.59
CA LYS A 30 36.21 -14.64 7.26
C LYS A 30 36.33 -14.45 8.77
N LYS A 31 37.26 -15.17 9.42
CA LYS A 31 37.55 -15.03 10.86
C LYS A 31 38.00 -13.62 11.23
N THR A 32 38.78 -12.96 10.36
CA THR A 32 39.23 -11.57 10.56
C THR A 32 38.04 -10.60 10.42
N ILE A 33 37.15 -10.82 9.45
CA ILE A 33 35.93 -10.02 9.28
C ILE A 33 35.03 -10.14 10.52
N ALA A 34 34.75 -11.37 10.98
CA ALA A 34 33.96 -11.61 12.18
C ALA A 34 34.60 -11.01 13.46
N ARG A 35 35.94 -11.00 13.53
CA ARG A 35 36.68 -10.35 14.61
C ARG A 35 36.52 -8.82 14.58
N ILE A 36 36.57 -8.20 13.40
CA ILE A 36 36.34 -6.75 13.24
C ILE A 36 34.92 -6.40 13.66
N GLU A 37 33.91 -7.21 13.30
CA GLU A 37 32.50 -6.93 13.63
C GLU A 37 32.12 -7.18 15.09
N SER A 38 32.89 -7.98 15.84
CA SER A 38 32.53 -8.37 17.21
C SER A 38 33.09 -7.47 18.29
N ALA A 39 33.96 -6.50 17.96
CA ALA A 39 34.57 -5.52 18.87
C ALA A 39 35.24 -6.11 20.15
N LYS A 40 35.46 -7.43 20.20
CA LYS A 40 35.76 -8.17 21.44
C LYS A 40 37.24 -8.15 21.86
N GLU A 41 38.19 -7.77 21.00
CA GLU A 41 39.62 -7.78 21.36
C GLU A 41 40.44 -6.66 20.71
N LYS A 42 41.42 -6.15 21.48
CA LYS A 42 42.41 -5.13 21.11
C LYS A 42 43.39 -5.68 20.07
N GLY A 43 43.16 -5.35 18.81
CA GLY A 43 44.13 -5.53 17.74
C GLY A 43 43.68 -4.79 16.50
N GLU A 44 44.30 -3.64 16.22
CA GLU A 44 43.99 -2.88 15.01
C GLU A 44 44.26 -3.76 13.77
N PRO A 45 43.30 -3.88 12.84
CA PRO A 45 43.58 -4.53 11.57
C PRO A 45 44.74 -3.80 10.89
N ARG A 46 45.64 -4.57 10.26
CA ARG A 46 46.77 -4.00 9.51
C ARG A 46 46.22 -3.05 8.45
N GLY A 47 46.91 -1.93 8.21
CA GLY A 47 46.46 -0.92 7.23
C GLY A 47 46.22 -1.50 5.83
N GLU A 48 46.95 -2.55 5.46
CA GLU A 48 46.73 -3.31 4.23
C GLU A 48 45.38 -4.05 4.21
N THR A 49 44.99 -4.68 5.32
CA THR A 49 43.66 -5.30 5.49
C THR A 49 42.55 -4.27 5.37
N VAL A 50 42.73 -3.08 5.95
CA VAL A 50 41.75 -1.98 5.86
C VAL A 50 41.56 -1.57 4.39
N LYS A 51 42.65 -1.40 3.63
CA LYS A 51 42.60 -1.05 2.21
C LYS A 51 41.92 -2.13 1.35
N LEU A 52 42.20 -3.41 1.61
CA LEU A 52 41.59 -4.53 0.88
C LEU A 52 40.07 -4.59 1.12
N LEU A 53 39.64 -4.42 2.37
CA LEU A 53 38.22 -4.38 2.72
C LEU A 53 37.51 -3.15 2.13
N ALA A 54 38.12 -1.97 2.23
CA ALA A 54 37.60 -0.73 1.65
C ALA A 54 37.45 -0.85 0.13
N LYS A 55 38.46 -1.40 -0.56
CA LYS A 55 38.44 -1.66 -1.99
C LYS A 55 37.33 -2.63 -2.40
N ALA A 56 37.18 -3.75 -1.70
CA ALA A 56 36.12 -4.73 -1.96
C ALA A 56 34.72 -4.12 -1.77
N MET A 57 34.57 -3.25 -0.76
CA MET A 57 33.31 -2.57 -0.46
C MET A 57 33.09 -1.29 -1.29
N ARG A 58 34.08 -0.90 -2.10
CA ARG A 58 34.12 0.32 -2.93
C ARG A 58 33.83 1.59 -2.12
N VAL A 59 34.52 1.72 -0.99
CA VAL A 59 34.46 2.89 -0.10
C VAL A 59 35.88 3.38 0.17
N GLU A 60 36.01 4.65 0.54
CA GLU A 60 37.29 5.18 1.01
C GLU A 60 37.66 4.57 2.38
N PRO A 61 38.93 4.21 2.64
CA PRO A 61 39.38 3.62 3.90
C PRO A 61 38.99 4.44 5.14
N GLU A 62 38.89 5.76 5.02
CA GLU A 62 38.52 6.70 6.09
C GLU A 62 37.07 6.49 6.56
N ILE A 63 36.17 6.09 5.68
CA ILE A 63 34.75 5.86 6.00
C ILE A 63 34.62 4.68 6.98
N LEU A 64 35.50 3.69 6.88
CA LEU A 64 35.49 2.53 7.79
C LEU A 64 35.84 2.92 9.23
N ALA A 65 36.50 4.06 9.44
CA ALA A 65 36.89 4.55 10.77
C ALA A 65 35.85 5.47 11.42
N GLN A 66 34.92 6.01 10.62
CA GLN A 66 33.90 6.94 11.10
C GLN A 66 32.86 6.23 11.98
N GLU A 67 32.26 6.96 12.91
CA GLU A 67 31.06 6.46 13.58
C GLU A 67 29.92 6.29 12.56
N PRO A 68 29.06 5.28 12.74
CA PRO A 68 27.97 5.08 11.80
C PRO A 68 27.07 6.30 11.88
N GLU A 69 26.93 7.04 10.79
CA GLU A 69 26.01 8.17 10.72
C GLU A 69 24.67 7.75 11.33
N SER A 70 24.26 8.47 12.37
CA SER A 70 22.97 8.22 12.99
C SER A 70 21.89 8.58 11.97
N GLU A 71 20.74 7.90 12.02
CA GLU A 71 19.60 8.26 11.17
C GLU A 71 19.27 9.76 11.30
N THR A 72 19.49 10.32 12.49
CA THR A 72 19.36 11.75 12.80
C THR A 72 20.28 12.64 11.97
N VAL A 73 21.56 12.28 11.80
CA VAL A 73 22.51 13.08 11.00
C VAL A 73 22.12 13.04 9.53
N ARG A 74 21.81 11.85 9.01
CA ARG A 74 21.36 11.69 7.62
C ARG A 74 20.06 12.45 7.35
N GLU A 75 19.13 12.43 8.28
CA GLU A 75 17.89 13.19 8.17
C GLU A 75 18.15 14.70 8.20
N GLN A 76 19.03 15.19 9.07
CA GLN A 76 19.43 16.61 9.10
C GLN A 76 20.09 17.06 7.79
N GLU A 77 20.89 16.21 7.15
CA GLU A 77 21.48 16.52 5.85
C GLU A 77 20.45 16.56 4.73
N LEU A 78 19.51 15.61 4.71
CA LEU A 78 18.38 15.62 3.78
C LEU A 78 17.51 16.88 3.98
N GLN A 79 17.24 17.26 5.23
CA GLN A 79 16.46 18.45 5.55
C GLN A 79 17.11 19.74 5.04
N LYS A 80 18.46 19.86 5.10
CA LYS A 80 19.20 21.03 4.57
C LYS A 80 18.95 21.26 3.08
N ILE A 81 18.68 20.20 2.32
CA ILE A 81 18.36 20.27 0.89
C ILE A 81 16.85 20.16 0.61
N GLY A 82 16.01 20.32 1.64
CA GLY A 82 14.55 20.31 1.54
C GLY A 82 13.92 18.92 1.40
N LEU A 83 14.70 17.84 1.55
CA LEU A 83 14.19 16.47 1.52
C LEU A 83 13.82 16.00 2.92
N ARG A 84 12.65 15.35 3.03
CA ARG A 84 12.20 14.72 4.27
C ARG A 84 11.93 13.24 4.00
N PRO A 85 12.58 12.31 4.71
CA PRO A 85 12.26 10.90 4.56
C PRO A 85 10.86 10.64 5.12
N VAL A 86 10.04 9.92 4.36
CA VAL A 86 8.73 9.43 4.82
C VAL A 86 8.86 7.93 5.07
N LYS A 87 8.65 7.51 6.32
CA LYS A 87 8.54 6.10 6.69
C LYS A 87 7.06 5.73 6.64
N LEU A 88 6.68 4.93 5.64
CA LEU A 88 5.31 4.47 5.44
C LEU A 88 5.31 2.94 5.48
N VAL A 89 4.37 2.36 6.23
CA VAL A 89 4.07 0.93 6.21
C VAL A 89 2.81 0.77 5.39
N LEU A 90 2.89 -0.04 4.34
CA LEU A 90 1.78 -0.38 3.46
C LEU A 90 1.59 -1.89 3.52
N ASP A 91 0.34 -2.33 3.42
CA ASP A 91 0.03 -3.72 3.22
C ASP A 91 0.47 -4.19 1.82
N GLY A 92 0.47 -5.50 1.65
CA GLY A 92 0.93 -6.16 0.45
C GLY A 92 0.11 -5.82 -0.80
N GLU A 93 -1.21 -5.74 -0.66
CA GLU A 93 -2.13 -5.43 -1.75
C GLU A 93 -1.92 -4.00 -2.25
N THR A 94 -1.77 -3.04 -1.33
CA THR A 94 -1.45 -1.65 -1.68
C THR A 94 -0.11 -1.54 -2.43
N ILE A 95 0.93 -2.27 -1.99
CA ILE A 95 2.23 -2.28 -2.68
C ILE A 95 2.10 -2.89 -4.08
N LEU A 96 1.32 -3.96 -4.22
CA LEU A 96 1.04 -4.59 -5.50
C LEU A 96 0.30 -3.64 -6.44
N ALA A 97 -0.72 -2.92 -5.96
CA ALA A 97 -1.45 -1.92 -6.73
C ALA A 97 -0.51 -0.83 -7.29
N TYR A 98 0.42 -0.30 -6.47
CA TYR A 98 1.45 0.60 -6.97
C TYR A 98 2.32 -0.03 -8.06
N GLY A 99 2.66 -1.31 -7.91
CA GLY A 99 3.42 -2.07 -8.91
C GLY A 99 2.68 -2.25 -10.24
N LEU A 100 1.37 -2.54 -10.18
CA LEU A 100 0.52 -2.72 -11.36
C LEU A 100 0.37 -1.41 -12.12
N VAL A 101 0.06 -0.31 -11.44
CA VAL A 101 0.00 1.04 -12.03
C VAL A 101 1.34 1.44 -12.65
N ALA A 102 2.44 1.17 -11.94
CA ALA A 102 3.79 1.50 -12.40
C ALA A 102 4.15 0.75 -13.69
N ASP A 103 3.84 -0.55 -13.75
CA ASP A 103 4.15 -1.40 -14.90
C ASP A 103 3.24 -1.08 -16.10
N GLN A 104 1.93 -0.86 -15.86
CA GLN A 104 0.96 -0.57 -16.92
C GLN A 104 1.20 0.79 -17.59
N TYR A 105 1.51 1.83 -16.80
CA TYR A 105 1.65 3.19 -17.32
C TYR A 105 3.11 3.66 -17.46
N GLY A 106 4.09 2.81 -17.11
CA GLY A 106 5.51 3.14 -17.21
C GLY A 106 5.94 4.29 -16.27
N VAL A 107 5.33 4.38 -15.09
CA VAL A 107 5.60 5.43 -14.09
C VAL A 107 6.24 4.84 -12.83
N GLU A 108 7.12 5.61 -12.19
CA GLU A 108 7.74 5.19 -10.92
C GLU A 108 6.77 5.38 -9.75
N THR A 109 6.81 4.49 -8.75
CA THR A 109 6.01 4.63 -7.51
C THR A 109 6.20 5.99 -6.84
N THR A 110 7.43 6.53 -6.90
CA THR A 110 7.72 7.87 -6.35
C THR A 110 7.01 9.00 -7.10
N GLN A 111 6.75 8.85 -8.40
CA GLN A 111 5.96 9.80 -9.18
C GLN A 111 4.48 9.72 -8.79
N ILE A 112 3.96 8.50 -8.59
CA ILE A 112 2.58 8.29 -8.12
C ILE A 112 2.41 8.97 -6.75
N LEU A 113 3.31 8.72 -5.80
CA LEU A 113 3.25 9.34 -4.46
C LEU A 113 3.35 10.87 -4.50
N LYS A 114 4.19 11.43 -5.39
CA LYS A 114 4.30 12.90 -5.57
C LYS A 114 3.03 13.51 -6.16
N ALA A 115 2.35 12.79 -7.05
CA ALA A 115 1.14 13.24 -7.70
C ALA A 115 -0.13 12.98 -6.87
N ALA A 116 -0.09 12.07 -5.90
CA ALA A 116 -1.24 11.66 -5.10
C ALA A 116 -2.02 12.83 -4.47
N PRO A 117 -1.40 13.86 -3.85
CA PRO A 117 -2.15 15.00 -3.32
C PRO A 117 -2.93 15.77 -4.39
N MET A 118 -2.35 15.94 -5.59
CA MET A 118 -3.00 16.60 -6.71
C MET A 118 -4.15 15.76 -7.25
N PHE A 119 -3.95 14.47 -7.49
CA PHE A 119 -4.99 13.56 -7.97
C PHE A 119 -6.15 13.47 -7.00
N PHE A 120 -5.87 13.33 -5.71
CA PHE A 120 -6.90 13.31 -4.68
C PHE A 120 -7.68 14.62 -4.63
N THR A 121 -7.00 15.77 -4.71
CA THR A 121 -7.67 17.08 -4.71
C THR A 121 -8.59 17.24 -5.93
N LEU A 122 -8.14 16.82 -7.11
CA LEU A 122 -8.95 16.86 -8.33
C LEU A 122 -10.19 15.99 -8.20
N LEU A 123 -10.03 14.73 -7.76
CA LEU A 123 -11.16 13.81 -7.56
C LEU A 123 -12.14 14.33 -6.51
N ALA A 124 -11.64 14.88 -5.40
CA ALA A 124 -12.48 15.46 -4.35
C ALA A 124 -13.28 16.67 -4.88
N GLU A 125 -12.65 17.58 -5.62
CA GLU A 125 -13.35 18.72 -6.22
C GLU A 125 -14.37 18.30 -7.28
N MET A 126 -14.05 17.28 -8.10
CA MET A 126 -14.98 16.74 -9.08
C MET A 126 -16.21 16.14 -8.38
N SER A 127 -16.01 15.38 -7.31
CA SER A 127 -17.11 14.83 -6.50
C SER A 127 -17.99 15.94 -5.90
N LEU A 128 -17.38 16.94 -5.26
CA LEU A 128 -18.11 18.07 -4.69
C LEU A 128 -18.85 18.88 -5.77
N ASN A 129 -18.26 19.04 -6.95
CA ASN A 129 -18.89 19.75 -8.05
C ASN A 129 -20.11 19.01 -8.60
N GLU A 130 -20.03 17.69 -8.73
CA GLU A 130 -21.17 16.86 -9.13
C GLU A 130 -22.30 16.94 -8.09
N ARG A 131 -21.97 16.94 -6.80
CA ARG A 131 -22.94 17.14 -5.72
C ARG A 131 -23.59 18.53 -5.76
N ARG A 132 -22.84 19.59 -6.05
CA ARG A 132 -23.41 20.95 -6.29
C ARG A 132 -24.40 20.96 -7.45
N ARG A 133 -24.06 20.30 -8.57
CA ARG A 133 -24.95 20.20 -9.73
C ARG A 133 -26.26 19.49 -9.37
N ARG A 134 -26.19 18.40 -8.60
CA ARG A 134 -27.37 17.68 -8.11
C ARG A 134 -28.23 18.55 -7.19
N LEU A 135 -27.61 19.33 -6.29
CA LEU A 135 -28.32 20.30 -5.45
C LEU A 135 -29.08 21.35 -6.29
N GLU A 136 -28.46 21.90 -7.33
CA GLU A 136 -29.13 22.85 -8.23
C GLU A 136 -30.32 22.23 -8.98
N GLU A 137 -30.24 20.93 -9.29
CA GLU A 137 -31.35 20.17 -9.89
C GLU A 137 -32.46 19.91 -8.88
N MET A 138 -32.12 19.54 -7.65
CA MET A 138 -33.06 19.39 -6.54
C MET A 138 -33.86 20.68 -6.31
N GLU A 139 -33.17 21.84 -6.22
CA GLU A 139 -33.82 23.14 -6.01
C GLU A 139 -34.87 23.46 -7.09
N LYS A 140 -34.70 22.95 -8.31
CA LYS A 140 -35.64 23.10 -9.42
C LYS A 140 -36.72 22.01 -9.46
N ASN A 141 -36.42 20.81 -8.96
CA ASN A 141 -37.30 19.65 -8.97
C ASN A 141 -37.13 18.82 -7.68
N SER A 142 -38.10 18.94 -6.78
CA SER A 142 -38.09 18.29 -5.46
C SER A 142 -38.20 16.76 -5.48
N GLU A 143 -38.42 16.14 -6.65
CA GLU A 143 -38.59 14.69 -6.76
C GLU A 143 -37.26 13.92 -6.94
N ASN A 144 -36.12 14.60 -7.18
CA ASN A 144 -34.85 13.94 -7.48
C ASN A 144 -33.92 13.86 -6.26
N PHE A 145 -34.15 12.91 -5.36
CA PHE A 145 -33.30 12.70 -4.19
C PHE A 145 -32.05 11.86 -4.51
N PRO A 146 -30.85 12.26 -4.06
CA PRO A 146 -29.68 11.41 -4.12
C PRO A 146 -29.86 10.12 -3.30
N GLY A 147 -29.31 9.01 -3.78
CA GLY A 147 -29.45 7.69 -3.14
C GLY A 147 -28.94 7.65 -1.70
N HIS A 148 -27.94 8.47 -1.34
CA HIS A 148 -27.41 8.56 0.02
C HIS A 148 -28.33 9.28 1.02
N PHE A 149 -29.48 9.81 0.56
CA PHE A 149 -30.50 10.44 1.39
C PHE A 149 -31.78 9.61 1.58
N ARG A 150 -31.76 8.32 1.21
CA ARG A 150 -32.93 7.43 1.17
C ARG A 150 -33.74 7.37 2.48
N TYR A 151 -33.16 7.76 3.61
CA TYR A 151 -33.78 7.70 4.94
C TYR A 151 -34.03 9.06 5.60
N ILE A 152 -33.75 10.19 4.93
CA ILE A 152 -34.16 11.50 5.44
C ILE A 152 -35.63 11.72 5.10
N PRO A 153 -36.51 11.94 6.10
CA PRO A 153 -37.96 11.87 5.93
C PRO A 153 -38.56 13.02 5.12
N ASP A 154 -37.87 14.16 5.00
CA ASP A 154 -38.35 15.31 4.26
C ASP A 154 -37.29 15.97 3.37
N TYR A 155 -37.76 16.53 2.26
CA TYR A 155 -36.96 17.14 1.20
C TYR A 155 -36.13 18.32 1.69
N GLU A 156 -36.72 19.21 2.50
CA GLU A 156 -36.04 20.42 2.97
C GLU A 156 -34.85 20.05 3.85
N SER A 157 -35.04 19.13 4.81
CA SER A 157 -33.97 18.64 5.67
C SER A 157 -32.84 18.00 4.87
N ALA A 158 -33.17 17.16 3.87
CA ALA A 158 -32.15 16.53 3.02
C ALA A 158 -31.37 17.55 2.20
N PHE A 159 -32.07 18.50 1.60
CA PHE A 159 -31.49 19.57 0.80
C PHE A 159 -30.54 20.45 1.63
N TRP A 160 -30.97 20.91 2.81
CA TRP A 160 -30.14 21.76 3.66
C TRP A 160 -28.95 21.01 4.28
N ALA A 161 -29.13 19.74 4.64
CA ALA A 161 -28.04 18.89 5.12
C ALA A 161 -26.98 18.68 4.03
N GLU A 162 -27.39 18.37 2.79
CA GLU A 162 -26.49 18.23 1.64
C GLU A 162 -25.78 19.55 1.34
N LYS A 163 -26.52 20.66 1.29
CA LYS A 163 -25.96 21.99 1.04
C LYS A 163 -24.92 22.37 2.08
N SER A 164 -25.17 22.05 3.36
CA SER A 164 -24.21 22.27 4.43
C SER A 164 -22.94 21.42 4.27
N SER A 165 -23.09 20.12 3.97
CA SER A 165 -21.97 19.20 3.74
C SER A 165 -21.10 19.62 2.55
N VAL A 166 -21.71 20.01 1.43
CA VAL A 166 -20.99 20.49 0.25
C VAL A 166 -20.25 21.80 0.53
N ASN A 167 -20.88 22.73 1.26
CA ASN A 167 -20.26 24.00 1.63
C ASN A 167 -19.09 23.84 2.61
N SER A 168 -19.15 22.84 3.49
CA SER A 168 -18.05 22.50 4.41
C SER A 168 -16.97 21.63 3.78
N ARG A 169 -17.09 21.30 2.47
CA ARG A 169 -16.16 20.42 1.72
C ARG A 169 -16.08 19.02 2.33
N ASP A 170 -17.18 18.57 2.89
CA ASP A 170 -17.29 17.27 3.53
C ASP A 170 -17.53 16.18 2.48
N LEU A 171 -16.42 15.61 2.05
CA LEU A 171 -16.35 14.62 0.97
C LEU A 171 -17.23 13.40 1.23
N PHE A 172 -17.28 12.96 2.49
CA PHE A 172 -17.94 11.73 2.90
C PHE A 172 -19.35 11.93 3.46
N ALA A 173 -19.87 13.16 3.55
CA ALA A 173 -21.18 13.45 4.16
C ALA A 173 -21.27 13.20 5.69
N ARG A 174 -20.16 13.33 6.42
CA ARG A 174 -20.10 13.25 7.90
C ARG A 174 -21.04 14.21 8.62
N HIS A 175 -21.25 15.41 8.06
CA HIS A 175 -22.10 16.43 8.69
C HIS A 175 -23.58 16.16 8.52
N ILE A 176 -23.98 15.43 7.48
CA ILE A 176 -25.36 14.97 7.30
C ILE A 176 -25.69 13.91 8.36
N ALA A 177 -24.73 13.03 8.65
CA ALA A 177 -24.89 12.00 9.67
C ALA A 177 -24.99 12.57 11.10
N THR A 178 -24.34 13.70 11.40
CA THR A 178 -24.14 14.17 12.78
C THR A 178 -25.03 15.32 13.25
N ASN A 179 -25.58 16.16 12.34
CA ASN A 179 -26.25 17.40 12.76
C ASN A 179 -27.74 17.27 13.14
N ASN A 180 -28.35 16.09 13.00
CA ASN A 180 -29.71 15.90 13.45
C ASN A 180 -29.74 15.39 14.90
N ASN A 181 -29.73 16.33 15.85
CA ASN A 181 -30.13 16.06 17.24
C ASN A 181 -31.60 15.54 17.36
N GLU A 182 -32.38 15.55 16.28
CA GLU A 182 -33.69 14.89 16.21
C GLU A 182 -33.60 13.39 15.84
N PHE A 183 -32.49 12.94 15.27
CA PHE A 183 -32.26 11.52 14.93
C PHE A 183 -31.70 10.70 16.10
N SER A 184 -31.35 11.33 17.22
CA SER A 184 -30.92 10.62 18.43
C SER A 184 -32.01 9.75 19.07
N TYR A 185 -33.29 9.96 18.71
CA TYR A 185 -34.42 9.15 19.17
C TYR A 185 -34.56 7.79 18.48
N TRP A 186 -33.77 7.57 17.43
CA TRP A 186 -34.12 6.65 16.37
C TRP A 186 -33.01 5.63 16.08
N GLY A 187 -31.90 5.67 16.84
CA GLY A 187 -30.71 4.83 16.71
C GLY A 187 -29.51 5.62 16.20
N GLY A 188 -28.28 5.24 16.58
CA GLY A 188 -27.05 5.94 16.17
C GLY A 188 -26.87 5.99 14.65
N ILE A 189 -25.93 6.81 14.17
CA ILE A 189 -25.54 6.95 12.75
C ILE A 189 -25.34 5.59 12.06
N GLU A 190 -24.80 4.61 12.78
CA GLU A 190 -24.59 3.23 12.33
C GLU A 190 -25.89 2.47 12.00
N SER A 191 -27.04 2.91 12.53
CA SER A 191 -28.34 2.24 12.37
C SER A 191 -29.23 2.80 11.25
N TYR A 192 -28.91 3.96 10.66
CA TYR A 192 -29.66 4.52 9.52
C TYR A 192 -29.02 4.23 8.16
N PHE A 193 -27.78 3.75 8.17
CA PHE A 193 -27.02 3.42 6.98
C PHE A 193 -26.69 1.92 7.00
N PHE A 194 -27.74 1.08 6.94
CA PHE A 194 -27.63 -0.38 6.77
C PHE A 194 -26.87 -0.73 5.47
N GLU A 195 -26.28 -1.93 5.44
CA GLU A 195 -25.46 -2.68 4.46
C GLU A 195 -25.28 -2.16 3.01
N GLU A 196 -26.21 -1.37 2.46
CA GLU A 196 -26.20 -0.85 1.10
C GLU A 196 -25.81 0.64 0.99
N ALA A 197 -25.84 1.41 2.09
CA ALA A 197 -25.60 2.85 2.03
C ALA A 197 -24.11 3.18 1.93
N ARG A 198 -23.69 3.73 0.79
CA ARG A 198 -22.31 4.15 0.49
C ARG A 198 -22.17 5.66 0.74
N ASN A 199 -20.95 6.10 1.10
CA ASN A 199 -20.68 7.53 1.18
C ASN A 199 -20.67 8.16 -0.23
N PRO A 200 -21.00 9.47 -0.37
CA PRO A 200 -21.14 10.09 -1.69
C PRO A 200 -19.87 10.12 -2.53
N PHE A 201 -18.71 10.06 -1.89
CA PHE A 201 -17.43 10.00 -2.60
C PHE A 201 -17.21 8.63 -3.21
N ASN A 202 -17.58 7.56 -2.51
CA ASN A 202 -17.55 6.21 -3.04
C ASN A 202 -18.50 6.09 -4.24
N ASP A 203 -19.74 6.57 -4.12
CA ASP A 203 -20.69 6.60 -5.25
C ASP A 203 -20.11 7.35 -6.45
N PHE A 204 -19.46 8.49 -6.20
CA PHE A 204 -18.77 9.22 -7.25
C PHE A 204 -17.67 8.38 -7.93
N LEU A 205 -16.82 7.70 -7.15
CA LEU A 205 -15.74 6.86 -7.69
C LEU A 205 -16.28 5.67 -8.51
N ILE A 206 -17.34 5.02 -8.05
CA ILE A 206 -18.02 3.95 -8.78
C ILE A 206 -18.60 4.46 -10.09
N GLU A 207 -19.26 5.62 -10.08
CA GLU A 207 -19.75 6.25 -11.31
C GLU A 207 -18.60 6.64 -12.26
N GLN A 208 -17.48 7.12 -11.74
CA GLN A 208 -16.29 7.36 -12.57
C GLN A 208 -15.76 6.07 -13.20
N ALA A 209 -15.71 4.98 -12.44
CA ALA A 209 -15.29 3.67 -12.93
C ALA A 209 -16.22 3.16 -14.04
N LYS A 210 -17.55 3.25 -13.85
CA LYS A 210 -18.54 2.88 -14.88
C LYS A 210 -18.38 3.71 -16.15
N ASN A 211 -18.08 5.00 -16.02
CA ASN A 211 -17.89 5.91 -17.17
C ASN A 211 -16.63 5.61 -17.99
N LEU A 212 -15.68 4.82 -17.48
CA LEU A 212 -14.55 4.33 -18.27
C LEU A 212 -14.97 3.30 -19.32
N GLY A 213 -16.19 2.74 -19.21
CA GLY A 213 -16.77 1.77 -20.12
C GLY A 213 -16.45 0.32 -19.76
N PRO A 214 -17.22 -0.65 -20.29
CA PRO A 214 -17.11 -2.08 -19.94
C PRO A 214 -15.80 -2.72 -20.42
N ASP A 215 -15.12 -2.11 -21.39
CA ASP A 215 -13.84 -2.59 -21.91
C ASP A 215 -12.65 -2.14 -21.06
N ASN A 216 -12.88 -1.33 -20.01
CA ASN A 216 -11.81 -0.89 -19.13
C ASN A 216 -11.35 -2.06 -18.24
N GLU A 217 -10.06 -2.42 -18.35
CA GLU A 217 -9.48 -3.50 -17.55
C GLU A 217 -8.75 -3.00 -16.30
N ALA A 218 -8.72 -1.67 -16.07
CA ALA A 218 -7.99 -1.08 -14.95
C ALA A 218 -8.73 -1.18 -13.63
N ILE A 219 -10.06 -1.08 -13.64
CA ILE A 219 -10.89 -1.12 -12.45
C ILE A 219 -12.25 -1.72 -12.79
N ASP A 220 -12.71 -2.66 -11.97
CA ASP A 220 -14.08 -3.18 -12.04
C ASP A 220 -14.95 -2.40 -11.04
N PRO A 221 -16.01 -1.70 -11.48
CA PRO A 221 -16.92 -0.99 -10.58
C PRO A 221 -17.60 -1.90 -9.54
N GLU A 222 -17.77 -3.20 -9.84
CA GLU A 222 -18.40 -4.17 -8.93
C GLU A 222 -17.47 -4.59 -7.78
N GLU A 223 -16.15 -4.48 -7.97
CA GLU A 223 -15.14 -4.79 -6.95
C GLU A 223 -14.75 -3.58 -6.08
N ILE A 224 -15.40 -2.43 -6.28
CA ILE A 224 -15.22 -1.26 -5.41
C ILE A 224 -16.12 -1.48 -4.18
N GLU A 225 -15.50 -1.92 -3.10
CA GLU A 225 -16.17 -2.29 -1.86
C GLU A 225 -15.98 -1.22 -0.79
N ASN A 226 -16.95 -1.15 0.13
CA ASN A 226 -16.87 -0.30 1.31
C ASN A 226 -16.86 -1.17 2.56
N PHE A 227 -15.77 -1.91 2.79
CA PHE A 227 -15.57 -2.63 4.04
C PHE A 227 -14.94 -1.67 5.06
N GLY A 228 -15.75 -0.97 5.84
CA GLY A 228 -15.24 -0.05 6.84
C GLY A 228 -16.29 0.89 7.44
N ASN A 229 -15.81 1.85 8.21
CA ASN A 229 -16.64 2.96 8.68
C ASN A 229 -16.99 3.84 7.46
N PHE A 230 -18.13 4.52 7.51
CA PHE A 230 -18.60 5.42 6.45
C PHE A 230 -17.56 6.48 6.00
N ASP A 231 -16.57 6.76 6.85
CA ASP A 231 -15.49 7.75 6.67
C ASP A 231 -14.26 7.22 5.92
N ASP A 232 -14.23 5.92 5.59
CA ASP A 232 -13.07 5.30 4.94
C ASP A 232 -13.12 5.45 3.41
N LEU A 233 -11.93 5.42 2.81
CA LEU A 233 -11.81 5.27 1.35
C LEU A 233 -12.21 3.85 0.96
N PRO A 234 -12.82 3.66 -0.22
CA PRO A 234 -13.21 2.33 -0.67
C PRO A 234 -11.98 1.43 -0.85
N ILE A 235 -12.19 0.14 -0.65
CA ILE A 235 -11.26 -0.91 -1.04
C ILE A 235 -11.53 -1.23 -2.51
N PHE A 236 -10.47 -1.39 -3.29
CA PHE A 236 -10.57 -1.68 -4.71
C PHE A 236 -9.40 -2.54 -5.16
N ASN A 237 -9.64 -3.37 -6.17
CA ASN A 237 -8.58 -4.04 -6.91
C ASN A 237 -8.32 -3.30 -8.22
N LEU A 238 -7.05 -3.16 -8.57
CA LEU A 238 -6.65 -2.61 -9.86
C LEU A 238 -6.14 -3.72 -10.76
N PHE A 239 -6.47 -3.62 -12.05
CA PHE A 239 -5.93 -4.48 -13.11
C PHE A 239 -6.08 -5.98 -12.82
N GLU A 240 -7.24 -6.41 -12.33
CA GLU A 240 -7.46 -7.80 -11.87
C GLU A 240 -7.17 -8.83 -12.97
N LYS A 241 -7.60 -8.56 -14.20
CA LYS A 241 -7.27 -9.39 -15.38
C LYS A 241 -5.76 -9.47 -15.64
N TYR A 242 -5.06 -8.34 -15.56
CA TYR A 242 -3.61 -8.31 -15.74
C TYR A 242 -2.90 -9.07 -14.61
N ARG A 243 -3.31 -8.88 -13.36
CA ARG A 243 -2.82 -9.64 -12.19
C ARG A 243 -3.01 -11.15 -12.40
N LYS A 244 -4.21 -11.59 -12.80
CA LYS A 244 -4.51 -12.99 -13.14
C LYS A 244 -3.61 -13.50 -14.28
N SER A 245 -3.35 -12.68 -15.30
CA SER A 245 -2.44 -13.05 -16.39
C SER A 245 -1.01 -13.27 -15.87
N LEU A 246 -0.53 -12.46 -14.93
CA LEU A 246 0.79 -12.58 -14.33
C LEU A 246 0.92 -13.85 -13.49
N THR A 247 -0.12 -14.20 -12.75
CA THR A 247 -0.13 -15.33 -11.81
C THR A 247 -0.65 -16.62 -12.42
N GLY A 248 -1.16 -16.59 -13.66
CA GLY A 248 -1.81 -17.73 -14.30
C GLY A 248 -2.99 -18.29 -13.48
N GLY A 249 -3.59 -17.47 -12.61
CA GLY A 249 -4.63 -17.90 -11.67
C GLY A 249 -4.14 -18.73 -10.48
N SER A 250 -2.84 -18.96 -10.30
CA SER A 250 -2.32 -19.66 -9.11
C SER A 250 -2.40 -18.76 -7.89
N ALA A 251 -3.15 -19.21 -6.86
CA ALA A 251 -3.26 -18.51 -5.58
C ALA A 251 -1.91 -18.35 -4.87
N ARG A 252 -0.98 -19.31 -5.06
CA ARG A 252 0.36 -19.25 -4.46
C ARG A 252 1.26 -18.26 -5.19
N ALA A 253 1.17 -18.20 -6.52
CA ALA A 253 1.87 -17.19 -7.29
C ALA A 253 1.34 -15.77 -7.01
N ASP A 254 0.02 -15.66 -6.82
CA ASP A 254 -0.63 -14.41 -6.42
C ASP A 254 -0.17 -13.94 -5.04
N TYR A 255 -0.15 -14.84 -4.07
CA TYR A 255 0.40 -14.58 -2.74
C TYR A 255 1.87 -14.14 -2.79
N ALA A 256 2.67 -14.66 -3.72
CA ALA A 256 4.06 -14.22 -3.90
C ALA A 256 4.15 -12.72 -4.23
N LEU A 257 3.20 -12.21 -5.02
CA LEU A 257 3.14 -10.82 -5.45
C LEU A 257 2.53 -9.90 -4.40
N SER A 258 1.45 -10.32 -3.73
CA SER A 258 0.80 -9.51 -2.71
C SER A 258 1.57 -9.55 -1.38
N HIS A 259 1.90 -10.73 -0.87
CA HIS A 259 2.43 -10.90 0.50
C HIS A 259 3.88 -11.44 0.55
N GLY A 260 4.34 -12.14 -0.48
CA GLY A 260 5.67 -12.76 -0.55
C GLY A 260 6.83 -11.79 -0.83
N GLY A 261 6.58 -10.49 -0.89
CA GLY A 261 7.61 -9.45 -1.03
C GLY A 261 8.22 -9.34 -2.44
N ILE A 262 7.67 -10.03 -3.44
CA ILE A 262 8.12 -9.94 -4.83
C ILE A 262 7.41 -8.79 -5.53
N ARG A 263 8.18 -7.83 -6.06
CA ARG A 263 7.65 -6.75 -6.87
C ARG A 263 7.54 -7.18 -8.34
N ILE A 264 6.53 -6.68 -9.05
CA ILE A 264 6.36 -6.89 -10.51
C ILE A 264 7.64 -6.50 -11.27
N SER A 265 8.27 -5.39 -10.87
CA SER A 265 9.53 -4.92 -11.44
C SER A 265 10.69 -5.93 -11.35
N LYS A 266 10.60 -6.92 -10.46
CA LYS A 266 11.60 -7.98 -10.25
C LYS A 266 11.34 -9.23 -11.07
N ILE A 267 10.18 -9.35 -11.72
CA ILE A 267 9.89 -10.44 -12.65
C ILE A 267 10.88 -10.33 -13.83
N PRO A 268 11.69 -11.37 -14.11
CA PRO A 268 12.64 -11.38 -15.21
C PRO A 268 11.96 -11.08 -16.55
N LYS A 269 12.63 -10.33 -17.43
CA LYS A 269 12.04 -9.85 -18.69
C LYS A 269 11.59 -11.00 -19.58
N GLU A 270 12.35 -12.09 -19.59
CA GLU A 270 12.05 -13.34 -20.30
C GLU A 270 10.81 -14.07 -19.77
N LEU A 271 10.32 -13.72 -18.57
CA LEU A 271 9.11 -14.27 -17.96
C LEU A 271 7.90 -13.33 -18.08
N ARG A 272 8.02 -12.19 -18.78
CA ARG A 272 6.92 -11.21 -18.92
C ARG A 272 6.04 -11.41 -20.16
N GLY A 273 6.35 -12.38 -21.01
CA GLY A 273 5.51 -12.71 -22.16
C GLY A 273 4.13 -13.26 -21.75
N GLU A 274 3.21 -13.26 -22.71
CA GLU A 274 1.83 -13.77 -22.55
C GLU A 274 1.70 -15.22 -23.02
N ASP A 275 2.71 -15.76 -23.71
CA ASP A 275 2.71 -17.15 -24.17
C ASP A 275 2.50 -18.13 -23.02
N GLU A 276 1.68 -19.17 -23.23
CA GLU A 276 1.33 -20.16 -22.20
C GLU A 276 2.57 -20.81 -21.54
N TYR A 277 3.61 -21.08 -22.33
CA TYR A 277 4.88 -21.60 -21.83
C TYR A 277 5.61 -20.59 -20.92
N VAL A 278 5.60 -19.31 -21.28
CA VAL A 278 6.23 -18.22 -20.52
C VAL A 278 5.47 -17.99 -19.22
N THR A 279 4.14 -17.94 -19.30
CA THR A 279 3.24 -17.84 -18.15
C THR A 279 3.47 -18.99 -17.18
N SER A 280 3.50 -20.24 -17.63
CA SER A 280 3.78 -21.40 -16.77
C SER A 280 5.12 -21.30 -16.05
N ARG A 281 6.17 -20.82 -16.74
CA ARG A 281 7.49 -20.58 -16.13
C ARG A 281 7.48 -19.43 -15.13
N ARG A 282 6.74 -18.35 -15.42
CA ARG A 282 6.54 -17.22 -14.50
C ARG A 282 5.84 -17.67 -13.23
N VAL A 283 4.76 -18.44 -13.34
CA VAL A 283 4.01 -18.97 -12.19
C VAL A 283 4.92 -19.81 -11.31
N LYS A 284 5.63 -20.78 -11.89
CA LYS A 284 6.58 -21.60 -11.12
C LYS A 284 7.66 -20.76 -10.43
N TRP A 285 8.21 -19.78 -11.14
CA TRP A 285 9.21 -18.86 -10.56
C TRP A 285 8.65 -18.05 -9.40
N LEU A 286 7.39 -17.61 -9.45
CA LEU A 286 6.71 -16.90 -8.37
C LEU A 286 6.46 -17.82 -7.17
N GLU A 287 5.95 -19.03 -7.40
CA GLU A 287 5.68 -20.00 -6.36
C GLU A 287 6.94 -20.40 -5.58
N GLU A 288 8.08 -20.53 -6.27
CA GLU A 288 9.39 -20.78 -5.67
C GLU A 288 9.87 -19.64 -4.74
N LYS A 289 9.23 -18.46 -4.76
CA LYS A 289 9.54 -17.35 -3.84
C LYS A 289 8.76 -17.39 -2.54
N VAL A 290 7.72 -18.22 -2.47
CA VAL A 290 6.92 -18.40 -1.27
C VAL A 290 7.44 -19.64 -0.54
N SER A 291 7.88 -19.48 0.71
CA SER A 291 8.29 -20.63 1.52
C SER A 291 7.07 -21.52 1.82
N ASP A 292 7.27 -22.83 1.95
CA ASP A 292 6.18 -23.74 2.31
C ASP A 292 5.59 -23.40 3.69
N GLU A 293 6.42 -22.91 4.62
CA GLU A 293 5.97 -22.47 5.96
C GLU A 293 5.03 -21.26 5.88
N ASP A 294 5.37 -20.24 5.08
CA ASP A 294 4.52 -19.06 4.90
C ASP A 294 3.20 -19.43 4.21
N TRP A 295 3.27 -20.34 3.23
CA TRP A 295 2.10 -20.82 2.51
C TRP A 295 1.16 -21.63 3.41
N ASP A 296 1.70 -22.54 4.22
CA ASP A 296 0.92 -23.32 5.18
C ASP A 296 0.28 -22.44 6.25
N ASN A 297 0.98 -21.40 6.71
CA ASN A 297 0.44 -20.41 7.65
C ASN A 297 -0.71 -19.63 7.02
N ARG A 298 -0.60 -19.24 5.74
CA ARG A 298 -1.70 -18.60 5.01
C ARG A 298 -2.94 -19.50 4.93
N LEU A 299 -2.76 -20.78 4.63
CA LEU A 299 -3.87 -21.75 4.57
C LEU A 299 -4.56 -21.92 5.92
N LYS A 300 -3.79 -21.97 7.02
CA LYS A 300 -4.36 -22.06 8.39
C LYS A 300 -5.20 -20.84 8.75
N ILE A 301 -4.72 -19.63 8.43
CA ILE A 301 -5.46 -18.39 8.70
C ILE A 301 -6.80 -18.38 7.97
N ASN A 302 -6.84 -18.83 6.70
CA ASN A 302 -8.11 -18.92 5.96
C ASN A 302 -9.06 -19.99 6.54
N PHE A 303 -8.54 -21.12 7.03
CA PHE A 303 -9.34 -22.17 7.66
C PHE A 303 -9.98 -21.75 9.00
N ASP A 304 -9.36 -20.83 9.74
CA ASP A 304 -9.91 -20.31 11.00
C ASP A 304 -10.93 -19.18 10.77
N ILE A 305 -10.81 -18.41 9.67
CA ILE A 305 -11.80 -17.39 9.28
C ILE A 305 -13.12 -18.06 8.85
N ASP A 306 -13.06 -19.14 8.06
CA ASP A 306 -14.23 -19.94 7.64
C ASP A 306 -14.91 -20.72 8.80
N LYS A 307 -14.34 -20.70 10.01
CA LYS A 307 -14.87 -21.37 11.21
C LYS A 307 -15.36 -20.39 12.29
N SER A 308 -15.50 -19.10 11.97
CA SER A 308 -16.21 -18.17 12.86
C SER A 308 -17.69 -18.56 12.93
N PRO A 309 -18.31 -18.60 14.12
CA PRO A 309 -19.41 -19.53 14.40
C PRO A 309 -20.72 -19.15 13.71
N GLU A 310 -21.29 -20.11 12.97
CA GLU A 310 -22.73 -20.18 12.72
C GLU A 310 -23.47 -20.06 14.06
N GLU A 311 -24.38 -19.08 14.13
CA GLU A 311 -25.56 -19.03 14.98
C GLU A 311 -25.36 -19.54 16.43
N GLY A 312 -24.97 -18.63 17.31
CA GLY A 312 -25.24 -18.79 18.73
C GLY A 312 -26.74 -18.69 18.99
N ASP A 313 -27.37 -19.84 19.21
CA ASP A 313 -28.69 -20.05 19.79
C ASP A 313 -29.13 -18.90 20.72
N THR A 314 -30.13 -18.13 20.29
CA THR A 314 -30.96 -17.36 21.22
C THR A 314 -31.96 -18.31 21.89
N GLU A 315 -31.51 -19.04 22.89
CA GLU A 315 -32.38 -19.60 23.92
C GLU A 315 -31.84 -19.25 25.32
N ASN A 316 -32.71 -18.58 26.09
CA ASN A 316 -32.67 -18.34 27.53
C ASN A 316 -31.67 -17.29 28.05
N VAL A 317 -32.14 -16.09 28.39
CA VAL A 317 -32.57 -15.63 29.75
C VAL A 317 -33.35 -14.32 29.60
#